data_AF-A0A227J1W4-F1
#
_entry.id   AF-A0A227J1W4-F1
#
_cell.length_a   1.000
_cell.length_b   1.000
_cell.length_c   1.000
_cell.angle_alpha   90.00
_cell.angle_beta   90.00
_cell.angle_gamma   90.00
#
_symmetry.space_group_name_H-M   'P 1'
#
loop_
_entity.id
_entity.type
_entity.pdbx_description
1 polymer ?
#
loop_
_entity_poly.entity_id
_entity_poly.type
_entity_poly.pdbx_seq_one_letter_code
_entity_poly.pdbx_strand_id
1 'polypeptide(L)' 'LACVVGYYVVWNVTHALHTPLMSVTNAISGIIVVGALLQIGQGNGVVSFLSFIAVLIASINIFGGFTVTKRMLEMFRKDK' A
#
# COMPACT_ATOMS: atom_id res chain seq x y z
N LEU A 1 16.73 2.43 -12.48
CA LEU A 1 16.10 3.76 -12.50
C LEU A 1 15.16 3.97 -11.30
N ALA A 2 14.12 3.13 -11.10
CA ALA A 2 13.12 3.31 -10.03
C ALA A 2 13.72 3.41 -8.61
N CYS A 3 14.73 2.60 -8.26
CA CYS A 3 15.37 2.68 -6.94
C CYS A 3 16.09 4.02 -6.71
N VAL A 4 16.74 4.56 -7.76
CA VAL A 4 17.42 5.86 -7.69
C VAL A 4 16.38 6.98 -7.49
N VAL A 5 15.27 6.93 -8.22
CA VAL A 5 14.15 7.87 -8.04
C VAL A 5 13.57 7.78 -6.63
N GLY A 6 13.31 6.56 -6.14
CA GLY A 6 12.78 6.34 -4.79
C GLY A 6 13.67 6.91 -3.69
N TYR A 7 14.99 6.75 -3.82
CA TYR A 7 15.95 7.33 -2.89
C TYR A 7 15.83 8.86 -2.83
N TYR A 8 15.87 9.55 -3.99
CA TYR A 8 15.77 11.02 -4.03
C TYR A 8 14.41 11.55 -3.55
N VAL A 9 13.32 10.81 -3.77
CA VAL A 9 11.97 11.18 -3.32
C VAL A 9 11.84 11.09 -1.79
N VAL A 10 12.40 10.05 -1.17
CA VAL A 10 12.29 9.85 0.30
C VAL A 10 13.28 10.73 1.07
N TRP A 11 14.44 11.05 0.50
CA TRP A 11 15.52 11.77 1.17
C TRP A 11 15.16 13.18 1.64
N ASN A 12 14.23 13.86 0.97
CA ASN A 12 13.85 15.25 1.27
C ASN A 12 12.45 15.38 1.90
N VAL A 13 12.00 14.40 2.68
CA VAL A 13 10.73 14.50 3.40
C VAL A 13 10.89 15.34 4.69
N THR A 14 9.91 16.19 4.99
CA THR A 14 9.88 16.94 6.26
C THR A 14 9.83 15.96 7.43
N HIS A 15 10.58 16.22 8.51
CA HIS A 15 10.68 15.28 9.64
C HIS A 15 9.34 14.89 10.26
N ALA A 16 8.37 15.82 10.29
CA ALA A 16 7.03 15.55 10.80
C ALA A 16 6.24 14.51 9.97
N LEU A 17 6.66 14.24 8.73
CA LEU A 17 5.96 13.37 7.79
C LEU A 17 6.54 11.94 7.72
N HIS A 18 7.59 11.59 8.48
CA HIS A 18 8.16 10.22 8.42
C HIS A 18 7.15 9.14 8.83
N THR A 19 6.33 9.38 9.86
CA THR A 19 5.31 8.42 10.29
C THR A 19 4.16 8.29 9.27
N PRO A 20 3.59 9.39 8.73
CA PRO A 20 2.70 9.32 7.58
C PRO A 20 3.31 8.64 6.36
N LEU A 21 4.59 8.89 6.06
CA LEU A 21 5.30 8.29 4.93
C LEU A 21 5.41 6.77 5.11
N MET A 22 5.74 6.30 6.32
CA MET A 22 5.75 4.88 6.63
C MET A 22 4.38 4.24 6.37
N SER A 23 3.29 4.88 6.84
CA SER A 23 1.93 4.40 6.60
C SER A 23 1.57 4.35 5.10
N VAL A 24 1.97 5.36 4.32
CA VAL A 24 1.70 5.37 2.87
C VAL A 24 2.49 4.30 2.13
N THR A 25 3.75 4.06 2.50
CA THR A 25 4.56 2.99 1.88
C THR A 25 4.00 1.60 2.20
N ASN A 26 3.40 1.42 3.39
CA ASN A 26 2.64 0.21 3.71
C ASN A 26 1.42 0.07 2.78
N ALA A 27 0.60 1.12 2.62
CA ALA A 27 -0.54 1.08 1.71
C ALA A 27 -0.16 0.78 0.25
N ILE A 28 0.95 1.36 -0.23
CA ILE A 28 1.47 1.14 -1.60
C ILE A 28 1.98 -0.30 -1.78
N SER A 29 2.51 -0.93 -0.73
CA SER A 29 2.92 -2.34 -0.78
C SER A 29 1.77 -3.30 -1.13
N GLY A 30 0.51 -2.85 -0.96
CA GLY A 30 -0.69 -3.54 -1.42
C GLY A 30 -0.76 -3.82 -2.93
N ILE A 31 0.17 -3.27 -3.75
CA ILE A 31 0.33 -3.59 -5.17
C ILE A 31 0.44 -5.10 -5.47
N ILE A 32 0.80 -5.91 -4.47
CA ILE A 32 0.75 -7.38 -4.53
C ILE A 32 -0.61 -7.93 -4.99
N VAL A 33 -1.70 -7.16 -4.85
CA VAL A 33 -3.04 -7.52 -5.36
C VAL A 33 -3.02 -7.79 -6.87
N VAL A 34 -2.20 -7.08 -7.64
CA VAL A 34 -2.06 -7.29 -9.08
C VAL A 34 -1.52 -8.69 -9.37
N GLY A 35 -0.53 -9.14 -8.60
CA GLY A 35 0.01 -10.49 -8.72
C GLY A 35 -1.02 -11.57 -8.41
N ALA A 36 -1.84 -11.36 -7.37
CA ALA A 36 -2.92 -12.29 -7.03
C ALA A 36 -4.02 -12.35 -8.10
N LEU A 37 -4.40 -11.21 -8.67
CA LEU A 37 -5.41 -11.14 -9.74
C LEU A 37 -4.96 -11.88 -11.01
N LEU A 38 -3.67 -11.86 -11.36
CA LEU A 38 -3.13 -12.59 -12.51
C LEU A 38 -3.20 -14.13 -12.36
N GLN A 39 -3.32 -14.62 -11.12
CA GLN A 39 -3.39 -16.05 -10.82
C GLN A 39 -4.82 -16.59 -10.76
N ILE A 40 -5.82 -15.72 -10.64
CA ILE A 40 -7.22 -16.10 -10.70
C ILE A 40 -7.53 -16.64 -12.10
N GLY A 41 -8.04 -17.88 -12.17
CA GLY A 41 -8.48 -18.48 -13.43
C GLY A 41 -7.43 -19.34 -14.15
N GLN A 42 -6.23 -19.55 -13.58
CA GLN A 42 -5.20 -20.42 -14.19
C GLN A 42 -5.47 -21.94 -14.06
N GLY A 43 -6.71 -22.35 -13.79
CA GLY A 43 -7.13 -23.76 -13.85
C GLY A 43 -6.76 -24.66 -12.65
N ASN A 44 -5.89 -24.22 -11.74
CA ASN A 44 -5.58 -24.96 -10.51
C ASN A 44 -6.45 -24.47 -9.34
N GLY A 45 -7.33 -25.33 -8.82
CA GLY A 45 -8.26 -24.99 -7.73
C GLY A 45 -7.56 -24.51 -6.44
N VAL A 46 -6.39 -25.07 -6.12
CA VAL A 46 -5.60 -24.66 -4.94
C VAL A 46 -5.01 -23.26 -5.14
N VAL A 47 -4.46 -22.98 -6.32
CA VAL A 47 -3.92 -21.66 -6.67
C VAL A 47 -5.02 -20.61 -6.67
N SER A 48 -6.20 -20.93 -7.20
CA SER A 48 -7.35 -20.03 -7.20
C SER A 48 -7.80 -19.68 -5.77
N PHE A 49 -7.84 -20.67 -4.87
CA PHE A 49 -8.17 -20.46 -3.46
C PHE A 49 -7.15 -19.58 -2.74
N LEU A 50 -5.85 -19.85 -2.93
CA LEU A 50 -4.78 -19.01 -2.36
C LEU A 50 -4.80 -17.59 -2.93
N SER A 51 -5.10 -17.44 -4.22
CA SER A 51 -5.22 -16.13 -4.88
C SER A 51 -6.38 -15.33 -4.31
N PHE A 52 -7.51 -15.98 -4.02
CA PHE A 52 -8.64 -15.34 -3.35
C PHE A 52 -8.26 -14.80 -1.97
N ILE A 53 -7.56 -15.59 -1.15
CA ILE A 53 -7.06 -15.14 0.16
C ILE A 53 -6.06 -14.00 0.00
N ALA A 54 -5.14 -14.10 -0.96
CA ALA A 54 -4.15 -13.06 -1.23
C ALA A 54 -4.82 -11.72 -1.61
N VAL A 55 -5.86 -11.75 -2.46
CA VAL A 55 -6.65 -10.55 -2.79
C VAL A 55 -7.33 -9.98 -1.56
N LEU A 56 -7.90 -10.82 -0.69
CA LEU A 56 -8.55 -10.38 0.54
C LEU A 56 -7.58 -9.66 1.48
N ILE A 57 -6.41 -10.27 1.75
CA ILE A 57 -5.40 -9.68 2.64
C ILE A 57 -4.82 -8.40 2.02
N ALA A 58 -4.52 -8.40 0.72
CA ALA A 58 -4.04 -7.23 0.01
C ALA A 58 -5.06 -6.08 0.07
N SER A 59 -6.34 -6.39 -0.08
CA SER A 59 -7.42 -5.40 0.06
C SER A 59 -7.42 -4.76 1.44
N ILE A 60 -7.33 -5.56 2.52
CA ILE A 60 -7.26 -5.03 3.90
C ILE A 60 -6.07 -4.08 4.05
N ASN A 61 -4.90 -4.44 3.51
CA ASN A 61 -3.70 -3.60 3.56
C ASN A 61 -3.91 -2.26 2.83
N ILE A 62 -4.48 -2.29 1.61
CA ILE A 62 -4.79 -1.10 0.82
C ILE A 62 -5.77 -0.19 1.57
N PHE A 63 -6.94 -0.71 1.93
CA PHE A 63 -7.99 0.10 2.57
C PHE A 63 -7.55 0.63 3.94
N GLY A 64 -6.94 -0.23 4.78
CA GLY A 64 -6.44 0.16 6.09
C GLY A 64 -5.31 1.18 6.00
N GLY A 65 -4.31 0.92 5.16
CA GLY A 65 -3.16 1.79 4.96
C GLY A 65 -3.54 3.17 4.46
N PHE A 66 -4.41 3.28 3.45
CA PHE A 66 -4.85 4.59 2.96
C PHE A 66 -5.75 5.33 3.94
N THR A 67 -6.63 4.62 4.67
CA THR A 67 -7.51 5.25 5.67
C THR A 67 -6.72 5.83 6.84
N VAL A 68 -5.74 5.09 7.35
CA VAL A 68 -4.86 5.56 8.43
C VAL A 68 -3.99 6.71 7.95
N THR A 69 -3.40 6.61 6.76
CA THR A 69 -2.59 7.71 6.20
C THR A 69 -3.41 8.98 6.04
N LYS A 70 -4.66 8.87 5.56
CA LYS A 70 -5.58 10.01 5.46
C LYS A 70 -5.80 10.67 6.82
N ARG A 71 -6.13 9.88 7.86
CA ARG A 71 -6.30 10.40 9.23
C ARG A 71 -5.03 11.08 9.74
N MET A 72 -3.86 10.51 9.47
CA MET A 72 -2.59 11.11 9.87
C MET A 72 -2.33 12.45 9.18
N LEU A 73 -2.61 12.54 7.88
CA LEU A 73 -2.43 13.78 7.11
C LEU A 73 -3.47 14.85 7.48
N GLU A 74 -4.67 14.44 7.89
CA GLU A 74 -5.70 15.36 8.40
C GLU A 74 -5.26 16.10 9.66
N MET A 75 -4.41 15.49 10.51
CA MET A 75 -3.84 16.15 11.71
C MET A 75 -2.91 17.33 11.39
N PHE A 76 -2.44 17.47 10.13
CA PHE A 76 -1.61 18.60 9.69
C PHE A 76 -2.41 19.72 9.02
N ARG A 77 -3.70 19.51 8.77
CA ARG A 77 -4.57 20.53 8.20
C ARG A 77 -5.04 21.41 9.35
N LYS A 78 -4.88 22.74 9.23
CA LYS A 78 -5.54 23.67 10.14
C LYS A 78 -7.05 23.45 10.05
N ASP A 79 -7.68 23.30 11.20
CA ASP A 79 -9.13 23.24 11.32
C ASP A 79 -9.75 24.43 10.57
N LYS A 80 -10.74 24.16 9.74
CA LYS A 80 -11.70 25.19 9.34
C LYS A 80 -12.69 25.36 10.47
#